data_AF-A0A1X7PCG4-F1
#
_entry.id   AF-A0A1X7PCG4-F1
#
_cell.length_a   1.000
_cell.length_b   1.000
_cell.length_c   1.000
_cell.angle_alpha   90.00
_cell.angle_beta   90.00
_cell.angle_gamma   90.00
#
_symmetry.space_group_name_H-M   'P 1'
#
loop_
_entity.id
_entity.type
_entity.pdbx_description
1 polymer ?
#
loop_
_entity_poly.entity_id
_entity_poly.type
_entity_poly.pdbx_seq_one_letter_code
_entity_poly.pdbx_strand_id
1 'polypeptide(L)'
;MVPFSHLWPWIGLGLTLILLFGLIRGDLRGDRSVPRTRDIVWLTWAATAAYMLHQFEEHGIDAQGVHYAFRGALCATFGFADVAECRIPESFITAVNIPVVWIAGPVCALLGRRWPAIAFGYFGVLAANAIVHIAPAITGGGYNPGLLTSVLLFLPLSLWAMWVALRRPGLGVPAIAAMLLGGVIVHAVLFLSLRAYLDGKLGMYTLLAVQIINPAFLILVSGIVMARRSLRPAGRSP
;
A
#
# COMPACT_ATOMS: atom_id res chain seq x y z
N MET A 1 -7.88 -9.66 -27.85
CA MET A 1 -7.36 -8.46 -27.14
C MET A 1 -7.02 -8.88 -25.72
N VAL A 2 -5.85 -8.52 -25.20
CA VAL A 2 -5.48 -8.84 -23.81
C VAL A 2 -6.26 -7.89 -22.86
N PRO A 3 -6.95 -8.40 -21.83
CA PRO A 3 -7.70 -7.55 -20.90
C PRO A 3 -6.77 -6.61 -20.11
N PHE A 4 -7.29 -5.42 -19.74
CA PHE A 4 -6.51 -4.44 -18.98
C PHE A 4 -5.97 -4.99 -17.66
N SER A 5 -6.72 -5.88 -17.00
CA SER A 5 -6.35 -6.62 -15.77
C SER A 5 -5.00 -7.36 -15.85
N HIS A 6 -4.57 -7.74 -17.05
CA HIS A 6 -3.28 -8.39 -17.30
C HIS A 6 -2.20 -7.43 -17.82
N LEU A 7 -2.57 -6.23 -18.27
CA LEU A 7 -1.65 -5.24 -18.85
C LEU A 7 -1.14 -4.24 -17.81
N TRP A 8 -2.00 -3.82 -16.88
CA TRP A 8 -1.64 -2.79 -15.91
C TRP A 8 -0.42 -3.11 -15.03
N PRO A 9 -0.10 -4.36 -14.65
CA PRO A 9 1.09 -4.64 -13.83
C PRO A 9 2.39 -4.33 -14.59
N TRP A 10 2.41 -4.58 -15.91
CA TRP A 10 3.54 -4.26 -16.78
C TRP A 10 3.69 -2.76 -17.01
N ILE A 11 2.57 -2.04 -17.14
CA ILE A 11 2.58 -0.57 -17.17
C ILE A 11 3.13 -0.03 -15.84
N GLY A 12 2.69 -0.60 -14.72
CA GLY A 12 3.20 -0.29 -13.38
C GLY A 12 4.71 -0.49 -13.28
N LEU A 13 5.25 -1.59 -13.81
CA LEU A 13 6.69 -1.82 -13.89
C LEU A 13 7.41 -0.72 -14.69
N GLY A 14 6.86 -0.28 -15.82
CA GLY A 14 7.39 0.86 -16.58
C GLY A 14 7.39 2.17 -15.77
N LEU A 15 6.30 2.45 -15.05
CA LEU A 15 6.20 3.62 -14.15
C LEU A 15 7.19 3.55 -12.99
N THR A 16 7.45 2.37 -12.44
CA THR A 16 8.49 2.14 -11.43
C THR A 16 9.84 2.64 -11.91
N LEU A 17 10.24 2.32 -13.16
CA LEU A 17 11.55 2.74 -13.69
C LEU A 17 11.67 4.27 -13.73
N ILE A 18 10.59 4.96 -14.09
CA ILE A 18 10.54 6.43 -14.08
C ILE A 18 10.68 6.97 -12.65
N LEU A 19 9.98 6.38 -11.68
CA LEU A 19 10.09 6.76 -10.28
C LEU A 19 11.49 6.50 -9.72
N LEU A 20 12.09 5.35 -10.01
CA LEU A 20 13.46 5.02 -9.59
C LEU A 20 14.47 6.01 -10.16
N PHE A 21 14.33 6.40 -11.42
CA PHE A 21 15.18 7.44 -12.02
C PHE A 21 15.07 8.78 -11.26
N GLY A 22 13.83 9.22 -10.96
CA GLY A 22 13.59 10.42 -10.15
C GLY A 22 14.13 10.31 -8.72
N LEU A 23 14.03 9.14 -8.08
CA LEU A 23 14.56 8.87 -6.75
C LEU A 23 16.08 8.92 -6.71
N ILE A 24 16.76 8.34 -7.72
CA ILE A 24 18.21 8.31 -7.85
C ILE A 24 18.76 9.73 -8.04
N ARG A 25 18.14 10.52 -8.93
CA ARG A 25 18.48 11.92 -9.17
C ARG A 25 18.20 12.85 -7.99
N GLY A 26 17.30 12.42 -7.09
CA GLY A 26 16.87 13.21 -5.95
C GLY A 26 15.82 14.28 -6.29
N ASP A 27 15.16 14.15 -7.45
CA ASP A 27 14.11 15.06 -7.92
C ASP A 27 12.82 14.90 -7.10
N LEU A 28 12.63 13.73 -6.50
CA LEU A 28 11.44 13.38 -5.70
C LEU A 28 11.58 13.67 -4.20
N ARG A 29 12.55 14.50 -3.80
CA ARG A 29 12.72 14.93 -2.41
C ARG A 29 11.71 16.02 -2.04
N GLY A 30 11.17 15.95 -0.82
CA GLY A 30 10.37 17.01 -0.21
C GLY A 30 11.20 17.94 0.68
N ASP A 31 12.30 17.44 1.25
CA ASP A 31 13.19 18.20 2.12
C ASP A 31 14.65 17.95 1.74
N ARG A 32 15.28 18.97 1.15
CA ARG A 32 16.67 18.87 0.69
C ARG A 32 17.70 19.05 1.81
N SER A 33 17.28 19.50 3.00
CA SER A 33 18.17 19.74 4.14
C SER A 33 18.59 18.47 4.88
N VAL A 34 17.83 17.38 4.77
CA VAL A 34 18.12 16.08 5.40
C VAL A 34 18.53 15.04 4.37
N PRO A 35 19.37 14.03 4.68
CA PRO A 35 19.68 12.95 3.74
C PRO A 35 18.42 12.33 3.12
N ARG A 36 18.45 11.95 1.83
CA ARG A 36 17.27 11.41 1.12
C ARG A 36 16.60 10.22 1.83
N THR A 37 17.41 9.40 2.50
CA THR A 37 16.93 8.24 3.27
C THR A 37 16.19 8.63 4.56
N ARG A 38 16.21 9.91 4.96
CA ARG A 38 15.47 10.45 6.12
C ARG A 38 14.36 11.43 5.70
N ASP A 39 14.21 11.68 4.40
CA ASP A 39 13.14 12.50 3.85
C ASP A 39 11.89 11.63 3.65
N ILE A 40 10.84 11.89 4.44
CA ILE A 40 9.60 11.12 4.39
C ILE A 40 8.93 11.20 3.02
N VAL A 41 9.03 12.33 2.31
CA VAL A 41 8.44 12.44 0.96
C VAL A 41 9.18 11.56 -0.03
N TRP A 42 10.52 11.57 0.01
CA TRP A 42 11.34 10.69 -0.80
C TRP A 42 11.04 9.21 -0.48
N LEU A 43 10.93 8.88 0.80
CA LEU A 43 10.57 7.52 1.24
C LEU A 43 9.16 7.12 0.76
N THR A 44 8.17 8.00 0.73
CA THR A 44 6.83 7.67 0.21
C THR A 44 6.84 7.44 -1.31
N TRP A 45 7.67 8.18 -2.06
CA TRP A 45 7.91 7.87 -3.48
C TRP A 45 8.61 6.52 -3.67
N ALA A 46 9.59 6.20 -2.82
CA ALA A 46 10.22 4.89 -2.81
C ALA A 46 9.22 3.77 -2.45
N ALA A 47 8.30 4.02 -1.51
CA ALA A 47 7.22 3.11 -1.16
C ALA A 47 6.25 2.90 -2.32
N THR A 48 5.95 3.95 -3.09
CA THR A 48 5.12 3.86 -4.30
C THR A 48 5.78 2.98 -5.36
N ALA A 49 7.08 3.22 -5.63
CA ALA A 49 7.85 2.40 -6.58
C ALA A 49 7.97 0.94 -6.11
N ALA A 50 8.25 0.71 -4.82
CA ALA A 50 8.29 -0.62 -4.24
C ALA A 50 6.95 -1.35 -4.38
N TYR A 51 5.83 -0.64 -4.22
CA TYR A 51 4.51 -1.24 -4.38
C TYR A 51 4.19 -1.56 -5.84
N MET A 52 4.57 -0.70 -6.79
CA MET A 52 4.43 -1.05 -8.21
C MET A 52 5.26 -2.30 -8.60
N LEU A 53 6.42 -2.53 -7.97
CA LEU A 53 7.17 -3.80 -8.12
C LEU A 53 6.43 -4.98 -7.48
N HIS A 54 5.84 -4.78 -6.30
CA HIS A 54 5.03 -5.81 -5.64
C HIS A 54 3.80 -6.19 -6.48
N GLN A 55 3.10 -5.20 -7.05
CA GLN A 55 2.01 -5.42 -8.00
C GLN A 55 2.46 -6.23 -9.21
N PHE A 56 3.68 -5.99 -9.70
CA PHE A 56 4.24 -6.78 -10.80
C PHE A 56 4.51 -8.23 -10.39
N GLU A 57 5.03 -8.48 -9.19
CA GLU A 57 5.20 -9.85 -8.68
C GLU A 57 3.85 -10.57 -8.56
N GLU A 58 2.85 -9.93 -7.95
CA GLU A 58 1.55 -10.54 -7.70
C GLU A 58 0.75 -10.77 -8.99
N HIS A 59 0.80 -9.78 -9.90
CA HIS A 59 -0.13 -9.68 -11.00
C HIS A 59 0.49 -9.77 -12.40
N GLY A 60 1.81 -9.60 -12.51
CA GLY A 60 2.55 -9.83 -13.76
C GLY A 60 3.05 -11.26 -13.80
N ILE A 61 4.16 -11.48 -13.11
CA ILE A 61 4.83 -12.78 -12.97
C ILE A 61 5.46 -12.87 -11.59
N ASP A 62 5.15 -13.95 -10.89
CA ASP A 62 5.64 -14.15 -9.53
C ASP A 62 7.08 -14.70 -9.51
N ALA A 63 7.65 -14.88 -8.32
CA ALA A 63 9.03 -15.35 -8.17
C ALA A 63 9.24 -16.81 -8.66
N GLN A 64 8.16 -17.54 -8.90
CA GLN A 64 8.16 -18.91 -9.42
C GLN A 64 7.88 -18.97 -10.93
N GLY A 65 7.69 -17.82 -11.58
CA GLY A 65 7.41 -17.72 -13.01
C GLY A 65 5.93 -17.89 -13.35
N VAL A 66 5.02 -17.90 -12.37
CA VAL A 66 3.59 -18.07 -12.60
C VAL A 66 2.96 -16.71 -12.91
N HIS A 67 2.27 -16.62 -14.04
CA HIS A 67 1.58 -15.41 -14.47
C HIS A 67 0.28 -15.19 -13.69
N TYR A 68 0.07 -13.95 -13.24
CA TYR A 68 -1.14 -13.52 -12.52
C TYR A 68 -1.49 -14.39 -11.29
N ALA A 69 -0.46 -14.92 -10.62
CA ALA A 69 -0.58 -15.94 -9.59
C ALA A 69 -1.42 -15.50 -8.37
N PHE A 70 -1.40 -14.21 -8.03
CA PHE A 70 -2.17 -13.69 -6.89
C PHE A 70 -3.67 -13.96 -7.02
N ARG A 71 -4.21 -14.02 -8.25
CA ARG A 71 -5.63 -14.33 -8.44
C ARG A 71 -5.96 -15.70 -7.86
N GLY A 72 -5.15 -16.72 -8.12
CA GLY A 72 -5.33 -18.05 -7.55
C GLY A 72 -5.27 -18.04 -6.02
N ALA A 73 -4.26 -17.38 -5.46
CA ALA A 73 -4.10 -17.26 -4.01
C ALA A 73 -5.29 -16.55 -3.34
N LEU A 74 -5.79 -15.47 -3.97
CA LEU A 74 -6.97 -14.75 -3.48
C LEU A 74 -8.23 -15.62 -3.55
N CYS A 75 -8.46 -16.33 -4.65
CA CYS A 75 -9.59 -17.24 -4.79
C CYS A 75 -9.56 -18.36 -3.74
N ALA A 76 -8.40 -19.00 -3.53
CA ALA A 76 -8.22 -20.01 -2.51
C ALA A 76 -8.50 -19.47 -1.09
N THR A 77 -8.04 -18.24 -0.79
CA THR A 77 -8.32 -17.55 0.49
C THR A 77 -9.82 -17.43 0.77
N PHE A 78 -10.65 -17.29 -0.27
CA PHE A 78 -12.10 -17.20 -0.16
C PHE A 78 -12.83 -18.55 -0.35
N GLY A 79 -12.08 -19.66 -0.36
CA GLY A 79 -12.63 -21.02 -0.39
C GLY A 79 -13.05 -21.53 -1.76
N PHE A 80 -12.61 -20.89 -2.85
CA PHE A 80 -12.80 -21.42 -4.21
C PHE A 80 -11.79 -22.54 -4.49
N ALA A 81 -12.24 -23.62 -5.12
CA ALA A 81 -11.40 -24.78 -5.41
C ALA A 81 -10.32 -24.46 -6.46
N ASP A 82 -10.67 -23.67 -7.47
CA ASP A 82 -9.73 -23.18 -8.47
C ASP A 82 -10.15 -21.80 -9.03
N VAL A 83 -9.35 -21.28 -9.98
CA VAL A 83 -9.56 -19.98 -10.61
C VAL A 83 -10.77 -19.98 -11.55
N ALA A 84 -11.17 -21.12 -12.12
CA ALA A 84 -12.30 -21.23 -13.04
C ALA A 84 -13.64 -21.06 -12.29
N GLU A 85 -13.73 -21.53 -11.05
CA GLU A 85 -14.89 -21.33 -10.18
C GLU A 85 -14.90 -19.98 -9.43
N CYS A 86 -13.82 -19.21 -9.57
CA CYS A 86 -13.63 -18.01 -8.79
C CYS A 86 -14.58 -16.88 -9.19
N ARG A 87 -15.49 -16.53 -8.29
CA ARG A 87 -16.49 -15.45 -8.48
C ARG A 87 -15.93 -14.05 -8.20
N ILE A 88 -14.64 -13.93 -7.83
CA ILE A 88 -13.98 -12.65 -7.60
C ILE A 88 -13.64 -12.02 -8.96
N PRO A 89 -14.19 -10.84 -9.28
CA PRO A 89 -13.97 -10.22 -10.57
C PRO A 89 -12.56 -9.62 -10.67
N GLU A 90 -11.89 -9.74 -11.80
CA GLU A 90 -10.57 -9.14 -12.02
C GLU A 90 -10.61 -7.59 -11.91
N SER A 91 -11.76 -6.99 -12.22
CA SER A 91 -11.98 -5.55 -12.05
C SER A 91 -11.87 -5.12 -10.58
N PHE A 92 -12.20 -6.00 -9.62
CA PHE A 92 -11.98 -5.72 -8.19
C PHE A 92 -10.49 -5.57 -7.88
N ILE A 93 -9.66 -6.52 -8.34
CA ILE A 93 -8.21 -6.46 -8.13
C ILE A 93 -7.64 -5.16 -8.70
N THR A 94 -8.09 -4.77 -9.88
CA THR A 94 -7.68 -3.51 -10.53
C THR A 94 -8.15 -2.28 -9.75
N ALA A 95 -9.42 -2.28 -9.29
CA ALA A 95 -10.03 -1.19 -8.55
C ALA A 95 -9.46 -1.01 -7.13
N VAL A 96 -8.82 -2.03 -6.56
CA VAL A 96 -8.01 -1.90 -5.36
C VAL A 96 -6.65 -1.27 -5.72
N ASN A 97 -5.95 -1.88 -6.67
CA ASN A 97 -4.54 -1.65 -6.88
C ASN A 97 -4.19 -0.30 -7.51
N ILE A 98 -4.94 0.12 -8.54
CA ILE A 98 -4.65 1.39 -9.22
C ILE A 98 -4.92 2.57 -8.28
N PRO A 99 -6.06 2.67 -7.58
CA PRO A 99 -6.31 3.80 -6.70
C PRO A 99 -5.39 3.83 -5.48
N VAL A 100 -5.09 2.68 -4.85
CA VAL A 100 -4.16 2.63 -3.72
C VAL A 100 -2.75 3.08 -4.13
N VAL A 101 -2.21 2.50 -5.21
CA VAL A 101 -0.78 2.64 -5.48
C VAL A 101 -0.48 3.77 -6.46
N TRP A 102 -1.25 3.88 -7.54
CA TRP A 102 -0.93 4.81 -8.63
C TRP A 102 -1.49 6.20 -8.36
N ILE A 103 -2.44 6.31 -7.43
CA ILE A 103 -3.07 7.58 -7.05
C ILE A 103 -2.70 7.93 -5.61
N ALA A 104 -3.07 7.09 -4.63
CA ALA A 104 -2.91 7.46 -3.23
C ALA A 104 -1.43 7.56 -2.79
N GLY A 105 -0.54 6.70 -3.30
CA GLY A 105 0.91 6.82 -3.08
C GLY A 105 1.46 8.20 -3.49
N PRO A 106 1.33 8.57 -4.78
CA PRO A 106 1.71 9.90 -5.27
C PRO A 106 1.03 11.06 -4.54
N VAL A 107 -0.28 10.98 -4.30
CA VAL A 107 -1.03 12.02 -3.57
C VAL A 107 -0.47 12.18 -2.16
N CYS A 108 -0.25 11.09 -1.42
CA CYS A 108 0.33 11.12 -0.08
C CYS A 108 1.73 11.74 -0.10
N ALA A 109 2.58 11.40 -1.08
CA ALA A 109 3.91 11.99 -1.22
C ALA A 109 3.87 13.50 -1.51
N LEU A 110 2.98 13.93 -2.41
CA LEU A 110 2.80 15.34 -2.77
C LEU A 110 2.27 16.17 -1.59
N LEU A 111 1.22 15.69 -0.94
CA LEU A 111 0.65 16.32 0.26
C LEU A 111 1.67 16.31 1.43
N GLY A 112 2.51 15.28 1.48
CA GLY A 112 3.59 15.09 2.46
C GLY A 112 4.58 16.24 2.57
N ARG A 113 4.77 17.02 1.49
CA ARG A 113 5.62 18.21 1.50
C ARG A 113 5.17 19.23 2.53
N ARG A 114 3.85 19.38 2.71
CA ARG A 114 3.26 20.25 3.73
C ARG A 114 2.90 19.48 5.00
N TRP A 115 2.52 18.21 4.85
CA TRP A 115 1.94 17.39 5.90
C TRP A 115 2.59 16.01 6.01
N PRO A 116 3.78 15.91 6.64
CA PRO A 116 4.59 14.68 6.62
C PRO A 116 3.89 13.42 7.17
N ALA A 117 2.92 13.56 8.07
CA ALA A 117 2.18 12.40 8.59
C ALA A 117 1.24 11.77 7.53
N ILE A 118 0.77 12.54 6.55
CA ILE A 118 -0.03 12.00 5.42
C ILE A 118 0.87 11.12 4.54
N ALA A 119 2.05 11.62 4.17
CA ALA A 119 3.05 10.82 3.44
C ALA A 119 3.45 9.55 4.21
N PHE A 120 3.66 9.67 5.53
CA PHE A 120 3.99 8.53 6.37
C PHE A 120 2.82 7.54 6.51
N GLY A 121 1.57 8.00 6.48
CA GLY A 121 0.37 7.15 6.57
C GLY A 121 0.30 6.09 5.47
N TYR A 122 0.81 6.40 4.27
CA TYR A 122 0.83 5.47 3.14
C TYR A 122 1.58 4.15 3.43
N PHE A 123 2.60 4.21 4.30
CA PHE A 123 3.34 3.01 4.71
C PHE A 123 2.45 2.00 5.44
N GLY A 124 1.30 2.41 5.97
CA GLY A 124 0.36 1.52 6.62
C GLY A 124 -0.11 0.40 5.68
N VAL A 125 -0.28 0.72 4.40
CA VAL A 125 -0.65 -0.27 3.38
C VAL A 125 0.50 -1.25 3.16
N LEU A 126 1.74 -0.76 3.01
CA LEU A 126 2.92 -1.62 2.82
C LEU A 126 3.13 -2.55 4.01
N ALA A 127 3.01 -2.03 5.24
CA ALA A 127 3.17 -2.80 6.45
C ALA A 127 2.09 -3.90 6.58
N ALA A 128 0.84 -3.56 6.25
CA ALA A 128 -0.24 -4.54 6.24
C ALA A 128 -0.05 -5.60 5.14
N ASN A 129 0.39 -5.21 3.94
CA ASN A 129 0.73 -6.16 2.86
C ASN A 129 1.86 -7.10 3.30
N ALA A 130 2.94 -6.55 3.86
CA ALA A 130 4.04 -7.35 4.37
C ALA A 130 3.54 -8.42 5.36
N ILE A 131 2.62 -8.08 6.25
CA ILE A 131 2.04 -9.04 7.20
C ILE A 131 1.21 -10.11 6.48
N VAL A 132 0.32 -9.74 5.55
CA VAL A 132 -0.56 -10.72 4.89
C VAL A 132 0.18 -11.68 3.95
N HIS A 133 1.38 -11.33 3.48
CA HIS A 133 2.21 -12.26 2.70
C HIS A 133 3.17 -13.06 3.58
N ILE A 134 3.81 -12.43 4.56
CA ILE A 134 4.82 -13.08 5.40
C ILE A 134 4.17 -14.02 6.41
N ALA A 135 3.04 -13.63 7.03
CA ALA A 135 2.44 -14.47 8.07
C ALA A 135 2.00 -15.85 7.55
N PRO A 136 1.28 -15.97 6.41
CA PRO A 136 0.95 -17.29 5.85
C PRO A 136 2.19 -18.10 5.43
N ALA A 137 3.24 -17.46 4.94
CA ALA A 137 4.49 -18.14 4.59
C ALA A 137 5.18 -18.74 5.82
N ILE A 138 5.09 -18.07 6.98
CA ILE A 138 5.62 -18.58 8.25
C ILE A 138 4.74 -19.69 8.82
N THR A 139 3.41 -19.52 8.81
CA THR A 139 2.49 -20.44 9.51
C THR A 139 2.12 -21.67 8.68
N GLY A 140 1.93 -21.51 7.37
CA GLY A 140 1.55 -22.58 6.45
C GLY A 140 2.73 -23.18 5.68
N GLY A 141 3.87 -22.48 5.64
CA GLY A 141 5.00 -22.84 4.80
C GLY A 141 4.75 -22.54 3.32
N GLY A 142 5.82 -22.25 2.60
CA GLY A 142 5.78 -22.07 1.15
C GLY A 142 5.65 -20.63 0.68
N TYR A 143 5.86 -20.46 -0.62
CA TYR A 143 5.78 -19.18 -1.31
C TYR A 143 4.32 -18.81 -1.58
N ASN A 144 4.01 -17.52 -1.45
CA ASN A 144 2.78 -16.95 -2.00
C ASN A 144 3.13 -15.72 -2.87
N PRO A 145 2.33 -15.41 -3.90
CA PRO A 145 2.57 -14.28 -4.77
C PRO A 145 2.63 -12.99 -3.94
N GLY A 146 3.70 -12.22 -4.08
CA GLY A 146 3.93 -11.00 -3.30
C GLY A 146 4.88 -11.19 -2.10
N LEU A 147 5.25 -12.42 -1.74
CA LEU A 147 6.14 -12.71 -0.62
C LEU A 147 7.56 -12.14 -0.84
N LEU A 148 8.11 -12.25 -2.05
CA LEU A 148 9.48 -11.84 -2.32
C LEU A 148 9.67 -10.34 -2.07
N THR A 149 8.83 -9.52 -2.70
CA THR A 149 8.85 -8.06 -2.54
C THR A 149 8.35 -7.63 -1.16
N SER A 150 7.47 -8.41 -0.50
CA SER A 150 7.10 -8.14 0.89
C SER A 150 8.29 -8.23 1.84
N VAL A 151 9.11 -9.28 1.70
CA VAL A 151 10.32 -9.50 2.52
C VAL A 151 11.42 -8.51 2.14
N LEU A 152 11.70 -8.34 0.85
CA LEU A 152 12.85 -7.57 0.38
C LEU A 152 12.61 -6.06 0.35
N LEU A 153 11.37 -5.61 0.18
CA LEU A 153 11.03 -4.20 0.00
C LEU A 153 10.10 -3.69 1.10
N PHE A 154 8.91 -4.26 1.27
CA PHE A 154 7.90 -3.67 2.16
C PHE A 154 8.32 -3.69 3.62
N LEU A 155 8.80 -4.83 4.13
CA LEU A 155 9.24 -4.96 5.51
C LEU A 155 10.39 -3.99 5.85
N PRO A 156 11.55 -4.01 5.15
CA PRO A 156 12.65 -3.13 5.50
C PRO A 156 12.29 -1.65 5.32
N LEU A 157 11.56 -1.31 4.26
CA LEU A 157 11.19 0.07 3.98
C LEU A 157 10.18 0.62 5.02
N SER A 158 9.22 -0.21 5.47
CA SER A 158 8.27 0.17 6.52
C SER A 158 8.97 0.35 7.87
N LEU A 159 9.83 -0.59 8.26
CA LEU A 159 10.61 -0.49 9.51
C LEU A 159 11.53 0.74 9.50
N TRP A 160 12.17 1.01 8.36
CA TRP A 160 13.01 2.19 8.20
C TRP A 160 12.21 3.49 8.30
N ALA A 161 11.06 3.57 7.64
CA ALA A 161 10.19 4.74 7.75
C ALA A 161 9.68 4.96 9.18
N MET A 162 9.33 3.89 9.91
CA MET A 162 8.98 3.98 11.34
C MET A 162 10.15 4.52 12.17
N TRP A 163 11.37 4.04 11.93
CA TRP A 163 12.57 4.52 12.61
C TRP A 163 12.82 6.02 12.35
N VAL A 164 12.60 6.48 11.11
CA VAL A 164 12.68 7.90 10.74
C VAL A 164 11.56 8.70 11.43
N ALA A 165 10.34 8.18 11.45
CA ALA A 165 9.19 8.82 12.08
C ALA A 165 9.40 9.02 13.59
N LEU A 166 10.02 8.07 14.30
CA LEU A 166 10.38 8.20 15.71
C LEU A 166 11.38 9.32 15.99
N ARG A 167 12.21 9.68 15.01
CA ARG A 167 13.30 10.68 15.14
C ARG A 167 12.98 12.03 14.53
N ARG A 168 11.83 12.17 13.86
CA ARG A 168 11.41 13.43 13.22
C ARG A 168 10.49 14.23 14.16
N PRO A 169 10.84 15.48 14.50
CA PRO A 169 9.93 16.37 15.20
C PRO A 169 8.59 16.49 14.46
N GLY A 170 7.48 16.42 15.19
CA GLY A 170 6.14 16.47 14.61
C GLY A 170 5.57 15.13 14.11
N LEU A 171 6.36 14.04 14.12
CA LEU A 171 5.88 12.65 13.96
C LEU A 171 6.01 11.89 15.31
N GLY A 172 6.50 10.65 15.33
CA GLY A 172 6.61 9.81 16.52
C GLY A 172 5.46 8.82 16.68
N VAL A 173 5.29 8.29 17.89
CA VAL A 173 4.36 7.20 18.20
C VAL A 173 2.91 7.44 17.70
N PRO A 174 2.31 8.64 17.85
CA PRO A 174 0.96 8.87 17.33
C PRO A 174 0.85 8.71 15.81
N ALA A 175 1.90 9.08 15.06
CA ALA A 175 1.93 8.92 13.62
C ALA A 175 2.07 7.44 13.22
N ILE A 176 2.83 6.64 13.98
CA ILE A 176 2.93 5.19 13.80
C ILE A 176 1.60 4.51 14.08
N ALA A 177 0.92 4.88 15.17
CA ALA A 177 -0.41 4.35 15.47
C ALA A 177 -1.41 4.67 14.35
N ALA A 178 -1.43 5.90 13.84
CA ALA A 178 -2.28 6.27 12.69
C ALA A 178 -1.92 5.52 11.42
N MET A 179 -0.63 5.37 11.13
CA MET A 179 -0.15 4.61 9.98
C MET A 179 -0.61 3.15 10.04
N LEU A 180 -0.42 2.47 11.17
CA LEU A 180 -0.87 1.09 11.37
C LEU A 180 -2.40 0.98 11.29
N LEU A 181 -3.13 1.87 11.99
CA LEU A 181 -4.58 1.89 11.98
C LEU A 181 -5.14 2.12 10.57
N GLY A 182 -4.56 3.05 9.81
CA GLY A 182 -4.94 3.31 8.42
C GLY A 182 -4.73 2.08 7.54
N GLY A 183 -3.59 1.39 7.69
CA GLY A 183 -3.32 0.13 7.00
C GLY A 183 -4.36 -0.95 7.31
N VAL A 184 -4.68 -1.14 8.59
CA VAL A 184 -5.71 -2.11 9.05
C VAL A 184 -7.08 -1.76 8.49
N ILE A 185 -7.50 -0.49 8.55
CA ILE A 185 -8.81 -0.06 8.03
C ILE A 185 -8.91 -0.32 6.53
N VAL A 186 -7.90 0.05 5.75
CA VAL A 186 -7.91 -0.16 4.29
C VAL A 186 -8.06 -1.64 3.94
N HIS A 187 -7.33 -2.52 4.63
CA HIS A 187 -7.42 -3.96 4.39
C HIS A 187 -8.75 -4.55 4.89
N ALA A 188 -9.25 -4.09 6.04
CA ALA A 188 -10.55 -4.51 6.54
C ALA A 188 -11.67 -4.15 5.55
N VAL A 189 -11.68 -2.92 5.03
CA VAL A 189 -12.63 -2.49 4.00
C VAL A 189 -12.51 -3.35 2.74
N LEU A 190 -11.28 -3.67 2.30
CA LEU A 190 -11.03 -4.58 1.19
C LEU A 190 -11.69 -5.95 1.42
N PHE A 191 -11.28 -6.67 2.46
CA PHE A 191 -11.72 -8.05 2.70
C PHE A 191 -13.22 -8.13 3.03
N LEU A 192 -13.73 -7.21 3.86
CA LEU A 192 -15.13 -7.24 4.28
C LEU A 192 -16.09 -6.87 3.14
N SER A 193 -15.74 -5.89 2.30
CA SER A 193 -16.60 -5.54 1.15
C SER A 193 -16.59 -6.62 0.08
N LEU A 194 -15.44 -7.26 -0.17
CA LEU A 194 -15.36 -8.41 -1.06
C LEU A 194 -16.20 -9.58 -0.51
N ARG A 195 -16.09 -9.86 0.79
CA ARG A 195 -16.94 -10.89 1.42
C ARG A 195 -18.42 -10.57 1.27
N ALA A 196 -18.83 -9.31 1.52
CA ALA A 196 -20.20 -8.88 1.35
C ALA A 196 -20.71 -9.04 -0.10
N TYR A 197 -19.86 -8.77 -1.10
CA TYR A 197 -20.16 -9.04 -2.51
C TYR A 197 -20.36 -10.54 -2.78
N LEU A 198 -19.47 -11.39 -2.28
CA LEU A 198 -19.57 -12.85 -2.46
C LEU A 198 -20.80 -13.46 -1.77
N ASP A 199 -21.25 -12.86 -0.68
CA ASP A 199 -22.49 -13.20 0.03
C ASP A 199 -23.75 -12.60 -0.64
N GLY A 200 -23.62 -11.90 -1.77
CA GLY A 200 -24.73 -11.28 -2.51
C GLY A 200 -25.31 -10.01 -1.87
N LYS A 201 -24.66 -9.46 -0.85
CA LYS A 201 -25.12 -8.26 -0.11
C LYS A 201 -24.70 -6.95 -0.77
N LEU A 202 -23.80 -7.00 -1.75
CA LEU A 202 -23.21 -5.83 -2.37
C LEU A 202 -23.11 -6.04 -3.88
N GLY A 203 -23.55 -5.06 -4.66
CA GLY A 203 -23.47 -5.12 -6.13
C GLY A 203 -22.07 -4.79 -6.66
N MET A 204 -21.75 -5.28 -7.86
CA MET A 204 -20.43 -5.09 -8.50
C MET A 204 -19.97 -3.63 -8.49
N TYR A 205 -20.79 -2.69 -8.98
CA TYR A 205 -20.40 -1.28 -9.07
C TYR A 205 -20.13 -0.64 -7.70
N THR A 206 -20.92 -1.01 -6.69
CA THR A 206 -20.69 -0.57 -5.31
C THR A 206 -19.36 -1.11 -4.78
N LEU A 207 -19.01 -2.36 -5.10
CA LEU A 207 -17.75 -2.97 -4.66
C LEU A 207 -16.57 -2.17 -5.23
N LEU A 208 -16.59 -1.91 -6.53
CA LEU A 208 -15.52 -1.17 -7.20
C LEU A 208 -15.43 0.27 -6.65
N ALA A 209 -16.57 0.95 -6.47
CA ALA A 209 -16.60 2.31 -5.92
C ALA A 209 -16.01 2.37 -4.50
N VAL A 210 -16.36 1.41 -3.63
CA VAL A 210 -15.78 1.29 -2.29
C VAL A 210 -14.26 1.17 -2.37
N GLN A 211 -13.72 0.30 -3.24
CA GLN A 211 -12.27 0.13 -3.36
C GLN A 211 -11.55 1.34 -3.96
N ILE A 212 -12.18 2.07 -4.89
CA ILE A 212 -11.63 3.31 -5.43
C ILE A 212 -11.50 4.39 -4.36
N ILE A 213 -12.47 4.48 -3.44
CA ILE A 213 -12.51 5.49 -2.39
C ILE A 213 -11.66 5.07 -1.17
N ASN A 214 -11.52 3.77 -0.93
CA ASN A 214 -10.84 3.18 0.23
C ASN A 214 -9.50 3.84 0.62
N PRO A 215 -8.57 4.16 -0.31
CA PRO A 215 -7.29 4.77 0.05
C PRO A 215 -7.41 6.13 0.75
N ALA A 216 -8.55 6.83 0.62
CA ALA A 216 -8.79 8.10 1.30
C ALA A 216 -8.70 7.97 2.84
N PHE A 217 -8.97 6.78 3.40
CA PHE A 217 -8.83 6.54 4.84
C PHE A 217 -7.40 6.76 5.34
N LEU A 218 -6.38 6.52 4.52
CA LEU A 218 -4.97 6.80 4.88
C LEU A 218 -4.77 8.29 5.16
N ILE A 219 -5.32 9.14 4.29
CA ILE A 219 -5.23 10.59 4.39
C ILE A 219 -6.05 11.08 5.58
N LEU A 220 -7.26 10.58 5.76
CA LEU A 220 -8.17 10.98 6.84
C LEU A 220 -7.60 10.64 8.22
N VAL A 221 -7.15 9.40 8.43
CA VAL A 221 -6.60 8.95 9.72
C VAL A 221 -5.34 9.74 10.08
N SER A 222 -4.42 9.91 9.13
CA SER A 222 -3.22 10.72 9.34
C SER A 222 -3.53 12.20 9.56
N GLY A 223 -4.49 12.76 8.82
CA GLY A 223 -4.94 14.14 8.95
C GLY A 223 -5.53 14.46 10.32
N ILE A 224 -6.33 13.55 10.88
CA ILE A 224 -6.88 13.68 12.24
C ILE A 224 -5.77 13.74 13.29
N VAL A 225 -4.73 12.91 13.17
CA VAL A 225 -3.59 12.95 14.10
C VAL A 225 -2.85 14.28 14.02
N MET A 226 -2.70 14.85 12.81
CA MET A 226 -2.09 16.17 12.65
C MET A 226 -2.92 17.27 13.30
N ALA A 227 -4.22 17.32 13.01
CA ALA A 227 -5.12 18.33 13.55
C ALA A 227 -5.12 18.35 15.09
N ARG A 228 -5.14 17.17 15.72
CA ARG A 228 -5.08 17.04 17.19
C ARG A 228 -3.78 17.56 17.80
N ARG A 229 -2.67 17.58 17.06
CA ARG A 229 -1.38 18.10 17.56
C ARG A 229 -1.26 19.60 17.42
N SER A 230 -1.79 20.18 16.34
CA SER A 230 -1.86 21.63 16.17
C SER A 230 -2.71 22.32 17.24
N LEU A 231 -3.65 21.60 17.84
CA LEU A 231 -4.53 22.09 18.91
C LEU A 231 -3.94 21.93 20.33
N ARG A 232 -2.81 21.24 20.51
CA ARG A 232 -2.16 21.16 21.84
C ARG A 232 -1.37 22.46 22.06
N PRO A 233 -1.69 23.26 23.09
CA PRO A 233 -0.90 24.44 23.42
C PRO A 233 0.56 24.06 23.66
N ALA A 234 1.48 24.90 23.20
CA ALA A 234 2.91 24.78 23.47
C ALA A 234 3.16 25.02 24.97
N GLY A 235 2.94 23.99 25.79
CA GLY A 235 3.00 24.14 27.23
C GLY A 235 2.55 22.88 27.95
N ARG A 236 3.44 21.89 28.01
CA ARG A 236 3.65 20.92 29.09
C ARG A 236 4.55 19.79 28.56
N SER A 237 5.84 19.98 28.74
CA SER A 237 6.79 18.86 28.88
C SER A 237 6.57 18.27 30.28
N PRO A 238 6.56 16.93 30.45
CA PRO A 238 6.86 16.34 31.76
C PRO A 238 8.31 16.66 32.17
#